data_AF-A0A0G1RVD7-F1
#
_entry.id   AF-A0A0G1RVD7-F1
#
_cell.length_a   1.000
_cell.length_b   1.000
_cell.length_c   1.000
_cell.angle_alpha   90.00
_cell.angle_beta   90.00
_cell.angle_gamma   90.00
#
_symmetry.space_group_name_H-M   'P 1'
#
loop_
_entity.id
_entity.type
_entity.pdbx_description
1 polymer ?
#
loop_
_entity_poly.entity_id
_entity_poly.type
_entity_poly.pdbx_seq_one_letter_code
_entity_poly.pdbx_strand_id
1 'polypeptide(L)'
;MKKIVICLALILSLVQIPGVMAQEPTGEAITSFDSVIEINQDTSLSITEKIEYFSPVEKHGIFRYIPEKYRREGLVYTNPVSDISVTDTEGKPMPFSTTRESGNLTLKIGDPEQTFSGSRV
;
A
#
# COMPACT_ATOMS: atom_id res chain seq x y z
N MET A 1 -4.78 -48.02 -27.94
CA MET A 1 -4.64 -46.56 -28.10
C MET A 1 -5.86 -45.79 -27.62
N LYS A 2 -7.11 -46.14 -28.01
CA LYS A 2 -8.34 -45.45 -27.55
C LYS A 2 -8.50 -45.37 -26.00
N LYS A 3 -8.14 -46.43 -25.27
CA LYS A 3 -8.23 -46.46 -23.79
C LYS A 3 -7.26 -45.46 -23.11
N ILE A 4 -6.08 -45.26 -23.69
CA ILE A 4 -5.08 -44.31 -23.18
C ILE A 4 -5.54 -42.87 -23.43
N VAL A 5 -6.13 -42.60 -24.59
CA VAL A 5 -6.73 -41.29 -24.91
C VAL A 5 -7.89 -40.96 -23.98
N ILE A 6 -8.73 -41.94 -23.64
CA ILE A 6 -9.83 -41.77 -22.68
C ILE A 6 -9.30 -41.48 -21.27
N CYS A 7 -8.28 -42.20 -20.81
CA CYS A 7 -7.65 -41.92 -19.51
C CYS A 7 -7.00 -40.52 -19.46
N LEU A 8 -6.37 -40.08 -20.54
CA LEU A 8 -5.74 -38.76 -20.62
C LEU A 8 -6.78 -37.63 -20.63
N ALA A 9 -7.89 -37.81 -21.35
CA ALA A 9 -9.01 -36.87 -21.34
C ALA A 9 -9.70 -36.80 -19.96
N LEU A 10 -9.80 -37.93 -19.26
CA LEU A 10 -10.35 -37.97 -17.90
C LEU A 10 -9.46 -37.22 -16.91
N ILE A 11 -8.14 -37.41 -16.97
CA ILE A 11 -7.17 -36.70 -16.12
C ILE A 11 -7.20 -35.19 -16.38
N LEU A 12 -7.31 -34.77 -17.66
CA LEU A 12 -7.38 -33.35 -18.01
C LEU A 12 -8.68 -32.69 -17.52
N SER A 13 -9.78 -33.45 -17.40
CA SER A 13 -11.05 -32.97 -16.86
C SER A 13 -11.05 -32.81 -15.33
N LEU A 14 -10.14 -33.47 -14.61
CA LEU A 14 -10.03 -33.40 -13.15
C LEU A 14 -9.14 -32.24 -12.65
N VAL A 15 -8.40 -31.56 -13.54
CA VAL A 15 -7.59 -30.39 -13.20
C VAL A 15 -8.42 -29.12 -13.43
N GLN A 16 -9.54 -29.01 -12.72
CA GLN A 16 -10.22 -27.73 -12.53
C GLN A 16 -9.48 -27.04 -11.37
N ILE A 17 -8.43 -26.27 -11.67
CA ILE A 17 -7.82 -25.41 -10.65
C ILE A 17 -8.86 -24.34 -10.34
N PRO A 18 -9.48 -24.32 -9.14
CA PRO A 18 -10.39 -23.23 -8.81
C PRO A 18 -9.55 -21.95 -8.86
N GLY A 19 -9.86 -21.07 -9.82
CA GLY A 19 -9.30 -19.73 -9.84
C GLY A 19 -9.69 -19.06 -8.53
N VAL A 20 -8.70 -18.78 -7.67
CA VAL A 20 -8.93 -17.99 -6.47
C VAL A 20 -9.26 -16.59 -6.95
N MET A 21 -10.55 -16.24 -6.94
CA MET A 21 -10.99 -14.87 -7.15
C MET A 21 -10.78 -14.15 -5.81
N ALA A 22 -9.78 -13.27 -5.74
CA ALA A 22 -9.66 -12.37 -4.60
C ALA A 22 -10.93 -11.50 -4.55
N GLN A 23 -11.67 -11.57 -3.45
CA GLN A 23 -12.79 -10.65 -3.23
C GLN A 23 -12.22 -9.26 -3.00
N GLU A 24 -12.67 -8.28 -3.79
CA GLU A 24 -12.40 -6.88 -3.45
C GLU A 24 -13.00 -6.57 -2.07
N PRO A 25 -12.34 -5.73 -1.26
CA PRO A 25 -12.88 -5.31 0.01
C PRO A 25 -14.28 -4.72 -0.17
N THR A 26 -15.20 -5.06 0.74
CA THR A 26 -16.56 -4.48 0.71
C THR A 26 -16.59 -3.06 1.31
N GLY A 27 -15.50 -2.63 1.94
CA GLY A 27 -15.34 -1.34 2.58
C GLY A 27 -13.97 -0.74 2.30
N GLU A 28 -13.79 0.51 2.71
CA GLU A 28 -12.53 1.23 2.55
C GLU A 28 -11.39 0.53 3.32
N ALA A 29 -10.29 0.22 2.64
CA ALA A 29 -9.21 -0.60 3.20
C ALA A 29 -7.87 -0.36 2.51
N ILE A 30 -6.78 -0.55 3.25
CA ILE A 30 -5.46 -0.81 2.66
C ILE A 30 -5.40 -2.31 2.35
N THR A 31 -5.35 -2.66 1.07
CA THR A 31 -5.35 -4.06 0.60
C THR A 31 -3.96 -4.67 0.58
N SER A 32 -2.93 -3.84 0.40
CA SER A 32 -1.53 -4.23 0.51
C SER A 32 -0.69 -3.10 1.13
N PHE A 33 0.28 -3.48 1.96
CA PHE A 33 1.23 -2.55 2.55
C PHE A 33 2.61 -3.21 2.58
N ASP A 34 3.50 -2.75 1.71
CA ASP A 34 4.89 -3.18 1.67
C ASP A 34 5.78 -2.02 2.15
N SER A 35 6.62 -2.27 3.17
CA SER A 35 7.55 -1.28 3.69
C SER A 35 8.97 -1.84 3.67
N VAL A 36 9.84 -1.14 2.96
CA VAL A 36 11.27 -1.42 2.92
C VAL A 36 11.97 -0.37 3.77
N ILE A 37 12.66 -0.81 4.82
CA ILE A 37 13.39 0.04 5.75
C ILE A 37 14.87 -0.33 5.67
N GLU A 38 15.69 0.60 5.21
CA GLU A 38 17.14 0.48 5.17
C GLU A 38 17.76 1.30 6.30
N ILE A 39 18.71 0.70 7.02
CA ILE A 39 19.52 1.38 8.03
C ILE A 39 20.83 1.77 7.37
N ASN A 40 21.05 3.07 7.23
CA ASN A 40 22.24 3.60 6.60
C ASN A 40 23.44 3.54 7.56
N GLN A 41 24.66 3.69 7.02
CA GLN A 41 25.89 3.66 7.82
C GLN A 41 25.95 4.77 8.88
N ASP A 42 25.32 5.91 8.61
CA ASP A 42 25.20 7.04 9.53
C ASP A 42 24.02 6.90 10.51
N THR A 43 23.38 5.72 10.56
CA THR A 43 22.21 5.38 11.38
C THR A 43 20.91 6.09 11.01
N SER A 44 20.88 6.85 9.91
CA SER A 44 19.62 7.31 9.33
C SER A 44 18.81 6.15 8.73
N LEU A 45 17.50 6.35 8.58
CA LEU A 45 16.59 5.36 7.98
C LEU A 45 16.11 5.85 6.63
N SER A 46 16.25 5.01 5.61
CA SER A 46 15.60 5.19 4.32
C SER A 46 14.39 4.28 4.24
N ILE A 47 13.20 4.87 4.10
CA ILE A 47 11.92 4.14 4.14
C ILE A 47 11.21 4.32 2.80
N THR A 48 10.86 3.20 2.17
CA THR A 48 9.99 3.17 0.99
C THR A 48 8.73 2.38 1.34
N GLU A 49 7.56 3.03 1.24
CA GLU A 49 6.26 2.39 1.44
C GLU A 49 5.52 2.29 0.10
N LYS A 50 5.01 1.10 -0.21
CA LYS A 50 4.05 0.87 -1.28
C LYS A 50 2.71 0.49 -0.65
N ILE A 51 1.68 1.29 -0.94
CA ILE A 51 0.38 1.19 -0.27
C ILE A 51 -0.68 1.01 -1.35
N GLU A 52 -1.33 -0.15 -1.37
CA GLU A 52 -2.52 -0.35 -2.19
C GLU A 52 -3.75 -0.06 -1.34
N TYR A 53 -4.58 0.85 -1.84
CA TYR A 53 -5.75 1.36 -1.15
C TYR A 53 -7.00 1.21 -1.99
N PHE A 54 -8.02 0.64 -1.39
CA PHE A 54 -9.34 0.49 -1.98
C PHE A 54 -10.34 1.43 -1.29
N SER A 55 -11.15 2.13 -2.08
CA SER A 55 -12.33 2.84 -1.57
C SER A 55 -13.58 2.51 -2.39
N PRO A 56 -14.71 2.14 -1.75
CA PRO A 56 -15.97 1.89 -2.45
C PRO A 56 -16.68 3.18 -2.88
N VAL A 57 -16.14 4.35 -2.53
CA VAL A 57 -16.69 5.68 -2.86
C VAL A 57 -15.58 6.57 -3.41
N GLU A 58 -15.96 7.63 -4.11
CA GLU A 58 -15.01 8.61 -4.64
C GLU A 58 -14.23 9.31 -3.52
N LYS A 59 -12.90 9.24 -3.60
CA LYS A 59 -11.96 9.93 -2.72
C LYS A 59 -10.90 10.67 -3.53
N HIS A 60 -10.43 11.80 -3.01
CA HIS A 60 -9.30 12.53 -3.60
C HIS A 60 -7.95 11.84 -3.35
N GLY A 61 -7.88 11.00 -2.31
CA GLY A 61 -6.60 10.54 -1.78
C GLY A 61 -6.69 9.89 -0.40
N ILE A 62 -5.53 9.75 0.26
CA ILE A 62 -5.37 9.18 1.60
C ILE A 62 -4.61 10.13 2.53
N PHE A 63 -4.74 9.89 3.84
CA PHE A 63 -3.90 10.51 4.85
C PHE A 63 -2.91 9.48 5.41
N ARG A 64 -1.62 9.82 5.44
CA ARG A 64 -0.59 9.06 6.15
C ARG A 64 -0.14 9.84 7.37
N TYR A 65 -0.37 9.24 8.54
CA TYR A 65 0.09 9.77 9.82
C TYR A 65 1.36 9.05 10.22
N ILE A 66 2.45 9.80 10.33
CA ILE A 66 3.78 9.28 10.64
C ILE A 66 4.22 9.88 11.98
N PRO A 67 4.40 9.07 13.03
CA PRO A 67 4.79 9.57 14.34
C PRO A 67 6.26 10.01 14.33
N GLU A 68 6.49 11.32 14.37
CA GLU A 68 7.84 11.87 14.58
C GLU A 68 8.20 11.94 16.07
N LYS A 69 7.20 11.92 16.96
CA LYS A 69 7.41 11.91 18.41
C LYS A 69 6.57 10.85 19.09
N TYR A 70 7.21 9.99 19.87
CA TYR A 70 6.52 8.99 20.69
C TYR A 70 7.17 8.85 22.06
N ARG A 71 6.39 8.35 23.03
CA ARG A 71 6.87 8.05 24.39
C ARG A 71 7.03 6.55 24.57
N ARG A 72 8.18 6.14 25.08
CA ARG A 72 8.45 4.74 25.47
C ARG A 72 9.27 4.73 26.74
N GLU A 73 8.89 3.92 27.72
CA GLU A 73 9.63 3.75 28.98
C GLU A 73 9.89 5.09 29.71
N GLY A 74 8.90 6.01 29.67
CA GLY A 74 8.99 7.33 30.30
C GLY A 74 9.78 8.38 29.50
N LEU A 75 10.57 7.97 28.51
CA LEU A 75 11.36 8.85 27.64
C LEU A 75 10.59 9.27 26.39
N VAL A 76 10.86 10.48 25.90
CA VAL A 76 10.33 10.99 24.63
C VAL A 76 11.39 10.81 23.55
N TYR A 77 11.04 10.10 22.49
CA TYR A 77 11.86 9.91 21.30
C TYR A 77 11.36 10.85 20.21
N THR A 78 12.30 11.48 19.50
CA THR A 78 12.00 12.35 18.34
C THR A 78 12.78 11.84 17.14
N ASN A 79 12.07 11.45 16.09
CA ASN A 79 12.61 10.95 14.83
C ASN A 79 12.05 11.85 13.71
N PRO A 80 12.75 12.92 13.33
CA PRO A 80 12.30 13.80 12.27
C PRO A 80 12.34 13.08 10.92
N VAL A 81 11.35 13.34 10.07
CA VAL A 81 11.28 12.81 8.70
C VAL A 81 11.54 13.95 7.73
N SER A 82 12.42 13.73 6.76
CA SER A 82 12.76 14.66 5.69
C SER A 82 12.72 13.97 4.32
N ASP A 83 12.94 14.75 3.25
CA ASP A 83 13.14 14.23 1.89
C ASP A 83 12.01 13.34 1.37
N ILE A 84 10.77 13.77 1.66
CA ILE A 84 9.54 13.05 1.32
C ILE A 84 9.25 13.19 -0.16
N SER A 85 9.04 12.06 -0.83
CA SER A 85 8.53 11.97 -2.21
C SER A 85 7.35 11.02 -2.24
N VAL A 86 6.38 11.31 -3.11
CA VAL A 86 5.21 10.46 -3.34
C VAL A 86 5.01 10.32 -4.85
N THR A 87 4.94 9.09 -5.33
CA THR A 87 4.80 8.77 -6.75
C THR A 87 3.77 7.66 -6.95
N ASP A 88 3.18 7.60 -8.14
CA ASP A 88 2.40 6.44 -8.56
C ASP A 88 3.30 5.27 -8.98
N THR A 89 2.68 4.18 -9.44
CA THR A 89 3.38 2.97 -9.91
C THR A 89 4.28 3.17 -11.13
N GLU A 90 4.10 4.26 -11.89
CA GLU A 90 4.93 4.61 -13.03
C GLU A 90 6.09 5.56 -12.63
N GLY A 91 6.20 5.89 -11.35
CA GLY A 91 7.19 6.83 -10.82
C GLY A 91 6.82 8.29 -11.06
N LYS A 92 5.59 8.58 -11.50
CA LYS A 92 5.15 9.95 -11.71
C LYS A 92 4.82 10.60 -10.36
N PRO A 93 5.30 11.83 -10.10
CA PRO A 93 5.00 12.54 -8.86
C PRO A 93 3.49 12.70 -8.65
N MET A 94 3.03 12.41 -7.44
CA MET A 94 1.65 12.65 -7.00
C MET A 94 1.57 13.92 -6.15
N PRO A 95 0.50 14.72 -6.27
CA PRO A 95 0.30 15.86 -5.38
C PRO A 95 0.14 15.39 -3.93
N PHE A 96 0.81 16.10 -3.02
CA PHE A 96 0.59 15.92 -1.59
C PHE A 96 0.87 17.21 -0.83
N SER A 97 0.34 17.33 0.38
CA SER A 97 0.72 18.37 1.34
C SER A 97 1.11 17.75 2.68
N THR A 98 1.92 18.47 3.45
CA THR A 98 2.41 18.02 4.75
C THR A 98 2.01 18.99 5.85
N THR A 99 1.59 18.44 6.99
CA THR A 99 1.33 19.20 8.21
C THR A 99 2.00 18.50 9.39
N ARG A 100 2.61 19.25 10.32
CA ARG A 100 3.18 18.69 11.55
C ARG A 100 2.38 19.16 12.76
N GLU A 101 1.64 18.25 13.36
CA GLU A 101 0.74 18.53 14.49
C GLU A 101 0.76 17.38 15.49
N SER A 102 0.69 17.72 16.78
CA SER A 102 0.58 16.73 17.88
C SER A 102 1.67 15.64 17.86
N GLY A 103 2.87 15.95 17.36
CA GLY A 103 3.98 14.99 17.26
C GLY A 103 3.92 14.05 16.06
N ASN A 104 2.98 14.25 15.13
CA ASN A 104 2.88 13.52 13.88
C ASN A 104 3.22 14.42 12.70
N LEU A 105 3.89 13.86 11.71
CA LEU A 105 3.90 14.32 10.35
C LEU A 105 2.70 13.69 9.63
N THR A 106 1.79 14.52 9.12
CA THR A 106 0.65 14.09 8.31
C THR A 106 0.91 14.42 6.85
N LEU A 107 0.86 13.42 5.98
CA LEU A 107 0.84 13.60 4.53
C LEU A 107 -0.62 13.46 4.07
N LYS A 108 -1.14 14.47 3.39
CA LYS A 108 -2.39 14.39 2.63
C LYS A 108 -2.01 14.12 1.18
N ILE A 109 -2.15 12.87 0.74
CA ILE A 109 -1.68 12.39 -0.57
C ILE A 109 -2.89 12.28 -1.48
N GLY A 110 -2.87 12.94 -2.64
CA GLY A 110 -3.97 12.91 -3.60
C GLY A 110 -4.18 14.22 -4.35
N ASP A 111 -4.91 14.15 -5.44
CA ASP A 111 -5.22 15.31 -6.28
C ASP A 111 -6.50 16.00 -5.78
N PRO A 112 -6.48 17.32 -5.47
CA PRO A 112 -7.68 18.03 -5.03
C PRO A 112 -8.78 18.15 -6.10
N GLU A 113 -8.43 18.02 -7.38
CA GLU A 113 -9.36 18.19 -8.51
C GLU A 113 -9.83 16.85 -9.10
N GLN A 114 -9.20 15.73 -8.71
CA GLN A 114 -9.54 14.40 -9.22
C GLN A 114 -9.90 13.46 -8.07
N THR A 115 -10.89 12.60 -8.30
CA THR A 115 -11.26 11.53 -7.38
C THR A 115 -10.96 10.16 -7.99
N PHE A 116 -10.93 9.15 -7.14
CA PHE A 116 -10.94 7.75 -7.54
C PHE A 116 -11.84 6.94 -6.61
N SER A 117 -12.40 5.86 -7.15
CA SER A 117 -12.97 4.74 -6.43
C SER A 117 -12.35 3.44 -6.95
N GLY A 118 -12.47 2.35 -6.20
CA GLY A 118 -11.74 1.10 -6.45
C GLY A 118 -10.31 1.13 -5.91
N SER A 119 -9.47 0.20 -6.38
CA SER A 119 -8.08 0.07 -5.95
C SER A 119 -7.15 1.08 -6.62
N ARG A 120 -6.25 1.65 -5.83
CA ARG A 120 -5.18 2.55 -6.28
C ARG A 120 -3.90 2.28 -5.50
N VAL A 121 -2.76 2.39 -6.19
CA VAL A 121 -1.42 2.29 -5.62
C VAL A 121 -0.71 3.62 -5.78
#